data_AF-A0A6I2KY16-F1
#
_entry.id   AF-A0A6I2KY16-F1
#
_cell.length_a   1.000
_cell.length_b   1.000
_cell.length_c   1.000
_cell.angle_alpha   90.00
_cell.angle_beta   90.00
_cell.angle_gamma   90.00
#
_symmetry.space_group_name_H-M   'P 1'
#
loop_
_entity.id
_entity.type
_entity.pdbx_description
1 polymer ?
#
loop_
_entity_poly.entity_id
_entity_poly.type
_entity_poly.pdbx_seq_one_letter_code
_entity_poly.pdbx_strand_id
1 'polypeptide(L)'
;MDTIQARLKAVIEVVTDERGRFAELEKLTKVSANSWKSFWHGRQRPTCDMIEAICARWPHFAFWIATGITDAKYGHVSSRGEATYPEKRRARRKKAEEYWELASAMLGWRRHCELNQDVQMDGVSERNDEIRLLELEIGRNAEQQALAGIEDAGLINDLVKLKTPSYLLDDEHDNKEN
;
A
#
# COMPACT_ATOMS: atom_id res chain seq x y z
N MET A 1 17.71 6.98 -5.27
CA MET A 1 16.65 6.36 -4.46
C MET A 1 15.84 7.47 -3.85
N ASP A 2 14.53 7.49 -4.05
CA ASP A 2 13.69 8.57 -3.52
C ASP A 2 13.76 8.62 -1.99
N THR A 3 13.70 9.82 -1.42
CA THR A 3 13.70 9.99 0.04
C THR A 3 12.29 9.75 0.60
N ILE A 4 12.19 9.44 1.89
CA ILE A 4 10.88 9.35 2.57
C ILE A 4 10.05 10.64 2.42
N GLN A 5 10.73 11.80 2.38
CA GLN A 5 10.09 13.09 2.12
C GLN A 5 9.47 13.18 0.73
N ALA A 6 10.17 12.70 -0.31
CA ALA A 6 9.65 12.68 -1.67
C ALA A 6 8.43 11.76 -1.79
N ARG A 7 8.50 10.55 -1.19
CA ARG A 7 7.39 9.61 -1.17
C ARG A 7 6.17 10.13 -0.43
N LEU A 8 6.36 10.73 0.74
CA LEU A 8 5.26 11.30 1.52
C LEU A 8 4.56 12.45 0.77
N LYS A 9 5.33 13.30 0.06
CA LYS A 9 4.74 14.32 -0.83
C LYS A 9 3.92 13.70 -1.95
N ALA A 10 4.46 12.68 -2.60
CA ALA A 10 3.78 12.00 -3.70
C ALA A 10 2.46 11.34 -3.26
N VAL A 11 2.39 10.80 -2.04
CA VAL A 11 1.12 10.32 -1.47
C VAL A 11 0.15 11.47 -1.25
N ILE A 12 0.60 12.56 -0.63
CA ILE A 12 -0.24 13.74 -0.38
C ILE A 12 -0.86 14.28 -1.67
N GLU A 13 -0.10 14.33 -2.77
CA GLU A 13 -0.61 14.78 -4.08
C GLU A 13 -1.73 13.91 -4.62
N VAL A 14 -1.73 12.62 -4.30
CA VAL A 14 -2.72 11.65 -4.79
C VAL A 14 -3.97 11.64 -3.92
N VAL A 15 -3.82 11.85 -2.61
CA VAL A 15 -4.93 11.71 -1.66
C VAL A 15 -5.61 13.03 -1.29
N THR A 16 -5.10 14.17 -1.77
CA THR A 16 -5.68 15.50 -1.49
C THR A 16 -5.77 16.35 -2.75
N ASP A 17 -6.74 17.26 -2.77
CA ASP A 17 -6.85 18.24 -3.85
C ASP A 17 -5.75 19.30 -3.74
N GLU A 18 -5.28 19.80 -4.90
CA GLU A 18 -4.25 20.85 -4.90
C GLU A 18 -4.71 22.09 -4.12
N ARG A 19 -5.99 22.47 -4.27
CA ARG A 19 -6.59 23.63 -3.65
C ARG A 19 -7.13 23.28 -2.26
N GLY A 20 -6.50 23.83 -1.22
CA GLY A 20 -6.97 23.66 0.16
C GLY A 20 -6.40 22.42 0.88
N ARG A 21 -5.54 21.63 0.23
CA ARG A 21 -4.88 20.43 0.77
C ARG A 21 -4.40 20.55 2.22
N PHE A 22 -3.80 21.66 2.61
CA PHE A 22 -3.26 21.77 3.97
C PHE A 22 -4.34 21.86 5.04
N ALA A 23 -5.47 22.52 4.73
CA ALA A 23 -6.63 22.56 5.63
C ALA A 23 -7.33 21.20 5.68
N GLU A 24 -7.40 20.50 4.54
CA GLU A 24 -7.91 19.14 4.47
C GLU A 24 -7.04 18.16 5.27
N LEU A 25 -5.73 18.18 5.05
CA LEU A 25 -4.78 17.37 5.82
C LEU A 25 -4.90 17.65 7.31
N GLU A 26 -4.99 18.91 7.74
CA GLU A 26 -5.19 19.23 9.15
C GLU A 26 -6.48 18.63 9.72
N LYS A 27 -7.59 18.74 8.98
CA LYS A 27 -8.86 18.14 9.36
C LYS A 27 -8.76 16.63 9.54
N LEU A 28 -8.08 15.96 8.60
CA LEU A 28 -7.93 14.50 8.55
C LEU A 28 -6.90 13.94 9.53
N THR A 29 -5.76 14.61 9.68
CA THR A 29 -4.56 14.11 10.38
C THR A 29 -4.37 14.73 11.77
N LYS A 30 -5.06 15.84 12.06
CA LYS A 30 -4.86 16.68 13.26
C LYS A 30 -3.48 17.33 13.39
N VAL A 31 -2.60 17.17 12.40
CA VAL A 31 -1.35 17.92 12.28
C VAL A 31 -1.64 19.28 11.63
N SER A 32 -1.14 20.36 12.22
CA SER A 32 -1.52 21.72 11.79
C SER A 32 -1.20 22.01 10.32
N ALA A 33 -2.05 22.79 9.63
CA ALA A 33 -1.82 23.16 8.24
C ALA A 33 -0.49 23.92 8.03
N ASN A 34 -0.05 24.68 9.03
CA ASN A 34 1.24 25.38 8.98
C ASN A 34 2.42 24.41 9.03
N SER A 35 2.30 23.33 9.79
CA SER A 35 3.29 22.25 9.78
C SER A 35 3.31 21.58 8.41
N TRP A 36 2.15 21.21 7.86
CA TRP A 36 2.07 20.64 6.51
C TRP A 36 2.67 21.54 5.44
N LYS A 37 2.40 22.86 5.47
CA LYS A 37 3.03 23.84 4.58
C LYS A 37 4.55 23.87 4.72
N SER A 38 5.05 23.87 5.96
CA SER A 38 6.49 23.89 6.23
C SER A 38 7.18 22.65 5.67
N PHE A 39 6.57 21.48 5.84
CA PHE A 39 7.05 20.23 5.25
C PHE A 39 7.00 20.26 3.72
N TRP A 40 5.86 20.71 3.16
CA TRP A 40 5.62 20.78 1.73
C TRP A 40 6.67 21.63 1.01
N HIS A 41 6.96 22.82 1.54
CA HIS A 41 7.95 23.72 0.98
C HIS A 41 9.40 23.41 1.39
N GLY A 42 9.64 22.28 2.06
CA GLY A 42 11.00 21.82 2.40
C GLY A 42 11.67 22.60 3.55
N ARG A 43 10.90 23.37 4.32
CA ARG A 43 11.38 24.11 5.50
C ARG A 43 11.60 23.19 6.72
N GLN A 44 10.93 22.05 6.74
CA GLN A 44 11.15 20.99 7.73
C GLN A 44 11.18 19.60 7.09
N ARG A 45 11.86 18.68 7.75
CA ARG A 45 11.77 17.24 7.47
C ARG A 45 10.41 16.71 7.96
N PRO A 46 9.91 15.59 7.40
CA PRO A 46 8.70 14.97 7.92
C PRO A 46 8.93 14.53 9.37
N THR A 47 8.00 14.89 10.25
CA THR A 47 8.02 14.42 11.65
C THR A 47 7.44 13.01 11.74
N CYS A 48 7.66 12.33 12.87
CA CYS A 48 7.03 11.02 13.13
C CYS A 48 5.51 11.13 13.06
N ASP A 49 4.91 12.16 13.68
CA ASP A 49 3.46 12.41 13.67
C ASP A 49 2.90 12.56 12.25
N MET A 50 3.63 13.22 11.35
CA MET A 50 3.21 13.35 9.95
C MET A 50 3.20 12.00 9.24
N ILE A 51 4.26 11.21 9.43
CA ILE A 51 4.39 9.90 8.80
C ILE A 51 3.31 8.97 9.34
N GLU A 52 3.15 8.89 10.67
CA GLU A 52 2.13 8.09 11.32
C GLU A 52 0.73 8.48 10.85
N ALA A 53 0.40 9.78 10.82
CA ALA A 53 -0.94 10.22 10.46
C ALA A 53 -1.29 9.89 9.00
N ILE A 54 -0.35 10.03 8.05
CA ILE A 54 -0.56 9.60 6.66
C ILE A 54 -0.69 8.07 6.59
N CYS A 55 0.21 7.32 7.23
CA CYS A 55 0.22 5.85 7.15
C CYS A 55 -1.00 5.23 7.83
N ALA A 56 -1.48 5.77 8.94
CA ALA A 56 -2.68 5.30 9.61
C ALA A 56 -3.94 5.61 8.78
N ARG A 57 -3.96 6.74 8.09
CA ARG A 57 -5.10 7.15 7.26
C ARG A 57 -5.16 6.42 5.92
N TRP A 58 -4.01 6.17 5.31
CA TRP A 58 -3.88 5.48 4.02
C TRP A 58 -2.84 4.34 4.12
N PRO A 59 -3.21 3.23 4.78
CA PRO A 59 -2.28 2.15 5.13
C PRO A 59 -1.63 1.46 3.93
N HIS A 60 -2.30 1.44 2.78
CA HIS A 60 -1.77 0.85 1.55
C HIS A 60 -0.50 1.55 1.03
N PHE A 61 -0.18 2.77 1.46
CA PHE A 61 1.09 3.44 1.12
C PHE A 61 2.19 3.26 2.17
N ALA A 62 1.88 2.74 3.36
CA ALA A 62 2.79 2.81 4.53
C ALA A 62 4.12 2.09 4.30
N PHE A 63 4.07 0.87 3.77
CA PHE A 63 5.28 0.09 3.47
C PHE A 63 6.16 0.81 2.44
N TRP A 64 5.56 1.36 1.38
CA TRP A 64 6.30 2.10 0.36
C TRP A 64 6.90 3.39 0.90
N ILE A 65 6.15 4.17 1.70
CA ILE A 65 6.68 5.37 2.36
C ILE A 65 7.92 5.01 3.19
N ALA A 66 7.87 3.94 3.98
CA ALA A 66 8.96 3.56 4.87
C ALA A 66 10.19 3.01 4.10
N THR A 67 9.96 2.09 3.16
CA THR A 67 11.04 1.27 2.57
C THR A 67 11.50 1.76 1.19
N GLY A 68 10.65 2.47 0.46
CA GLY A 68 10.88 2.85 -0.93
C GLY A 68 10.68 1.73 -1.96
N ILE A 69 10.28 0.54 -1.52
CA ILE A 69 9.86 -0.57 -2.39
C ILE A 69 8.37 -0.85 -2.18
N THR A 70 7.73 -1.53 -3.14
CA THR A 70 6.34 -1.95 -3.00
C THR A 70 6.24 -3.39 -2.55
N ASP A 71 5.05 -3.71 -2.04
CA ASP A 71 4.63 -5.06 -1.74
C ASP A 71 3.18 -5.21 -2.22
N ALA A 72 3.02 -5.08 -3.54
CA ALA A 72 1.75 -5.14 -4.22
C ALA A 72 1.09 -6.52 -4.00
N LYS A 73 1.89 -7.57 -3.74
CA LYS A 73 1.39 -8.88 -3.30
C LYS A 73 0.56 -8.78 -2.04
N TYR A 74 0.83 -7.87 -1.12
CA TYR A 74 0.03 -7.66 0.09
C TYR A 74 -0.85 -6.40 0.06
N GLY A 75 -0.90 -5.73 -1.09
CA GLY A 75 -1.72 -4.52 -1.32
C GLY A 75 -1.00 -3.23 -0.96
N HIS A 76 0.31 -3.30 -0.72
CA HIS A 76 1.12 -2.13 -0.44
C HIS A 76 1.70 -1.55 -1.74
N VAL A 77 1.28 -0.35 -2.09
CA VAL A 77 1.55 0.25 -3.40
C VAL A 77 2.28 1.58 -3.27
N SER A 78 2.87 2.02 -4.37
CA SER A 78 3.39 3.38 -4.48
C SER A 78 2.24 4.38 -4.67
N SER A 79 2.52 5.68 -4.55
CA SER A 79 1.50 6.71 -4.78
C SER A 79 0.84 6.62 -6.16
N ARG A 80 1.55 6.14 -7.19
CA ARG A 80 1.01 5.94 -8.55
C ARG A 80 0.21 4.64 -8.72
N GLY A 81 0.09 3.84 -7.67
CA GLY A 81 -0.47 2.49 -7.75
C GLY A 81 0.41 1.52 -8.55
N GLU A 82 1.65 1.90 -8.84
CA GLU A 82 2.59 1.10 -9.62
C GLU A 82 3.42 0.21 -8.70
N ALA A 83 3.62 -1.04 -9.11
CA ALA A 83 4.63 -1.90 -8.51
C ALA A 83 6.01 -1.35 -8.88
N THR A 84 6.82 -1.06 -7.86
CA THR A 84 8.21 -0.66 -8.04
C THR A 84 9.13 -1.86 -7.79
N TYR A 85 10.40 -1.74 -8.16
CA TYR A 85 11.41 -2.79 -7.95
C TYR A 85 11.31 -3.39 -6.53
N PRO A 86 11.37 -4.74 -6.39
CA PRO A 86 11.62 -5.75 -7.41
C PRO A 86 10.36 -6.29 -8.13
N GLU A 87 9.19 -5.73 -7.87
CA GLU A 87 7.93 -6.33 -8.30
C GLU A 87 7.57 -6.01 -9.76
N LYS A 88 6.99 -7.01 -10.46
CA LYS A 88 6.30 -6.78 -11.73
C LYS A 88 4.96 -6.10 -11.48
N ARG A 89 4.50 -5.25 -12.40
CA ARG A 89 3.20 -4.56 -12.32
C ARG A 89 2.07 -5.58 -12.07
N ARG A 90 1.40 -5.47 -10.93
CA ARG A 90 0.27 -6.34 -10.54
C ARG A 90 -1.06 -5.62 -10.76
N ALA A 91 -2.12 -6.40 -10.96
CA ALA A 91 -3.48 -5.87 -10.88
C ALA A 91 -3.76 -5.42 -9.43
N ARG A 92 -4.49 -4.32 -9.28
CA ARG A 92 -4.92 -3.77 -8.00
C ARG A 92 -5.77 -4.80 -7.24
N ARG A 93 -5.44 -5.09 -5.97
CA ARG A 93 -6.12 -6.09 -5.13
C ARG A 93 -7.16 -5.42 -4.25
N LYS A 94 -8.35 -5.24 -4.81
CA LYS A 94 -9.42 -4.43 -4.23
C LYS A 94 -9.85 -4.95 -2.85
N LYS A 95 -9.91 -6.28 -2.65
CA LYS A 95 -10.31 -6.85 -1.35
C LYS A 95 -9.25 -6.64 -0.28
N ALA A 96 -7.97 -6.75 -0.64
CA ALA A 96 -6.88 -6.42 0.28
C ALA A 96 -6.93 -4.95 0.74
N GLU A 97 -7.17 -4.02 -0.18
CA GLU A 97 -7.26 -2.60 0.16
C GLU A 97 -8.46 -2.29 1.07
N GLU A 98 -9.65 -2.77 0.71
CA GLU A 98 -10.86 -2.65 1.53
C GLU A 98 -10.64 -3.23 2.94
N TYR A 99 -9.93 -4.37 3.04
CA TYR A 99 -9.59 -5.00 4.33
C TYR A 99 -8.73 -4.06 5.20
N TRP A 100 -7.65 -3.51 4.66
CA TRP A 100 -6.73 -2.67 5.44
C TRP A 100 -7.35 -1.34 5.85
N GLU A 101 -8.22 -0.76 5.02
CA GLU A 101 -8.99 0.44 5.34
C GLU A 101 -9.93 0.19 6.54
N LEU A 102 -10.71 -0.90 6.50
CA LEU A 102 -11.61 -1.26 7.59
C LEU A 102 -10.84 -1.60 8.87
N ALA A 103 -9.79 -2.42 8.79
CA ALA A 103 -8.98 -2.79 9.95
C ALA A 103 -8.36 -1.56 10.65
N SER A 104 -7.87 -0.60 9.86
CA SER A 104 -7.28 0.64 10.40
C SER A 104 -8.33 1.53 11.04
N ALA A 105 -9.53 1.61 10.45
CA ALA A 105 -10.66 2.34 11.02
C ALA A 105 -11.11 1.71 12.36
N MET A 106 -11.25 0.39 12.43
CA MET A 106 -11.60 -0.35 13.64
C MET A 106 -10.56 -0.15 14.75
N LEU A 107 -9.26 -0.21 14.43
CA LEU A 107 -8.19 0.04 15.40
C LEU A 107 -8.22 1.49 15.92
N GLY A 108 -8.42 2.46 15.02
CA GLY A 108 -8.56 3.87 15.36
C GLY A 108 -9.74 4.11 16.30
N TRP A 109 -10.87 3.44 16.05
CA TRP A 109 -12.06 3.51 16.89
C TRP A 109 -11.86 2.86 18.27
N ARG A 110 -11.23 1.68 18.33
CA ARG A 110 -10.90 1.04 19.62
C ARG A 110 -10.04 1.94 20.49
N ARG A 111 -8.97 2.53 19.93
CA ARG A 111 -8.14 3.51 20.63
C ARG A 111 -8.95 4.72 21.12
N HIS A 112 -9.92 5.19 20.32
CA HIS A 112 -10.79 6.30 20.71
C HIS A 112 -11.68 5.94 21.92
N CYS A 113 -12.31 4.76 21.91
CA CYS A 113 -13.10 4.26 23.05
C CYS A 113 -12.24 4.02 24.29
N GLU A 114 -11.03 3.47 24.15
CA GLU A 114 -10.10 3.28 25.27
C GLU A 114 -9.73 4.61 25.95
N LEU A 115 -9.55 5.68 25.17
CA LEU A 115 -9.24 7.01 25.67
C LEU A 115 -10.47 7.76 26.22
N ASN A 116 -11.67 7.45 25.72
CA ASN A 116 -12.92 8.11 26.09
C ASN A 116 -13.89 7.09 26.70
N GLN A 117 -13.74 6.85 28.00
CA GLN A 117 -14.48 5.83 28.78
C GLN A 117 -16.02 5.96 28.71
N ASP A 118 -16.54 7.09 28.23
CA ASP A 118 -17.98 7.35 28.10
C ASP A 118 -18.56 7.00 26.70
N VAL A 119 -17.73 6.64 25.73
CA VAL A 119 -18.18 6.27 24.37
C VAL A 119 -18.46 4.77 24.32
N GLN A 120 -19.73 4.39 24.44
CA GLN A 120 -20.14 3.00 24.23
C GLN A 120 -20.21 2.67 22.73
N MET A 121 -19.63 1.53 22.35
CA MET A 121 -19.85 0.93 21.03
C MET A 121 -21.28 0.41 20.91
N ASP A 122 -21.91 0.71 19.77
CA ASP A 122 -23.09 -0.06 19.35
C ASP A 122 -22.64 -1.47 18.97
N GLY A 123 -23.00 -2.46 19.80
CA GLY A 123 -22.63 -3.86 19.57
C GLY A 123 -23.17 -4.46 18.27
N VAL A 124 -24.18 -3.84 17.65
CA VAL A 124 -24.64 -4.24 16.30
C VAL A 124 -23.66 -3.74 15.24
N SER A 125 -23.18 -2.50 15.35
CA SER A 125 -22.15 -1.94 14.46
C SER A 125 -20.84 -2.73 14.54
N GLU A 126 -20.38 -3.04 15.75
CA GLU A 126 -19.14 -3.81 15.95
C GLU A 126 -19.20 -5.18 15.27
N ARG A 127 -20.29 -5.92 15.51
CA ARG A 127 -20.50 -7.24 14.89
C ARG A 127 -20.55 -7.16 13.37
N ASN A 128 -21.19 -6.13 12.81
CA ASN A 128 -21.25 -5.95 11.36
C ASN A 128 -19.88 -5.65 10.77
N ASP A 129 -19.06 -4.81 11.43
CA ASP A 129 -17.69 -4.52 11.01
C ASP A 129 -16.80 -5.77 11.08
N GLU A 130 -16.95 -6.59 12.12
CA GLU A 130 -16.25 -7.88 12.26
C GLU A 130 -16.64 -8.87 11.15
N ILE A 131 -17.93 -9.05 10.88
CA ILE A 131 -18.41 -9.88 9.77
C ILE A 131 -17.81 -9.38 8.45
N ARG A 132 -17.84 -8.06 8.23
CA ARG A 132 -17.30 -7.46 7.02
C ARG A 132 -15.80 -7.69 6.89
N LEU A 133 -15.05 -7.59 7.98
CA LEU A 133 -13.62 -7.85 8.00
C LEU A 133 -13.32 -9.30 7.61
N LEU A 134 -14.12 -10.27 8.08
CA LEU A 134 -14.01 -11.68 7.70
C LEU A 134 -14.32 -11.92 6.21
N GLU A 135 -15.37 -11.29 5.68
CA GLU A 135 -15.68 -11.36 4.24
C GLU A 135 -14.52 -10.83 3.38
N LEU A 136 -13.94 -9.71 3.80
CA LEU A 136 -12.80 -9.10 3.12
C LEU A 136 -11.54 -9.95 3.22
N GLU A 137 -11.31 -10.60 4.36
CA GLU A 137 -10.20 -11.55 4.55
C GLU A 137 -10.34 -12.78 3.64
N ILE A 138 -11.55 -13.35 3.52
CA ILE A 138 -11.82 -14.43 2.57
C ILE A 138 -11.52 -13.98 1.13
N GLY A 139 -12.01 -12.79 0.75
CA GLY A 139 -11.75 -12.21 -0.57
C GLY A 139 -10.25 -11.98 -0.83
N ARG A 140 -9.53 -11.44 0.14
CA ARG A 140 -8.08 -11.21 0.09
C ARG A 140 -7.31 -12.51 -0.10
N ASN A 141 -7.70 -13.57 0.60
CA ASN A 141 -7.10 -14.89 0.48
C ASN A 141 -7.37 -15.51 -0.90
N ALA A 142 -8.58 -15.36 -1.44
CA ALA A 142 -8.91 -15.81 -2.79
C ALA A 142 -8.09 -15.05 -3.86
N GLU A 143 -7.98 -13.72 -3.74
CA GLU A 143 -7.11 -12.91 -4.62
C GLU A 143 -5.65 -13.39 -4.57
N GLN A 144 -5.13 -13.71 -3.38
CA GLN A 144 -3.77 -14.20 -3.21
C GLN A 144 -3.55 -15.59 -3.82
N GLN A 145 -4.49 -16.51 -3.65
CA GLN A 145 -4.40 -17.87 -4.21
C GLN A 145 -4.42 -17.84 -5.75
N ALA A 146 -5.30 -17.03 -6.33
CA ALA A 146 -5.37 -16.86 -7.78
C ALA A 146 -4.05 -16.33 -8.37
N LEU A 147 -3.38 -15.41 -7.66
CA LEU A 147 -2.10 -14.85 -8.08
C LEU A 147 -0.93 -15.82 -7.90
N ALA A 148 -0.89 -16.57 -6.79
CA ALA A 148 0.21 -17.48 -6.48
C ALA A 148 0.44 -18.53 -7.58
N GLY A 149 -0.64 -19.14 -8.10
CA GLY A 149 -0.52 -20.16 -9.16
C GLY A 149 0.07 -19.62 -10.47
N ILE A 150 -0.20 -18.35 -10.82
CA ILE A 150 0.33 -17.71 -12.03
C ILE A 150 1.79 -17.28 -11.81
N GLU A 151 2.11 -16.77 -10.63
CA GLU A 151 3.44 -16.24 -10.29
C GLU A 151 4.49 -17.33 -10.18
N ASP A 152 4.17 -18.45 -9.52
CA ASP A 152 5.14 -19.52 -9.32
C ASP A 152 5.62 -20.08 -10.68
N ALA A 153 4.72 -20.24 -11.65
CA ALA A 153 5.08 -20.66 -13.00
C ALA A 153 6.01 -19.65 -13.73
N GLY A 154 5.74 -18.36 -13.58
CA GLY A 154 6.57 -17.29 -14.17
C GLY A 154 7.94 -17.17 -13.52
N LEU A 155 8.01 -17.26 -12.19
CA LEU A 155 9.26 -17.23 -11.42
C LEU A 155 10.13 -18.45 -11.73
N ILE A 156 9.52 -19.64 -11.86
CA ILE A 156 10.24 -20.85 -12.27
C ILE A 156 10.85 -20.66 -13.66
N ASN A 157 10.11 -20.10 -14.62
CA ASN A 157 10.62 -19.84 -15.97
C ASN A 157 11.79 -18.85 -15.96
N ASP A 158 11.65 -17.72 -15.25
CA ASP A 158 12.72 -16.72 -15.14
C ASP A 158 13.96 -17.29 -14.42
N LEU A 159 13.76 -18.08 -13.38
CA LEU A 159 14.83 -18.77 -12.66
C LEU A 159 15.55 -19.78 -13.55
N VAL A 160 14.80 -20.56 -14.35
CA VAL A 160 15.38 -21.50 -15.32
C VAL A 160 16.20 -20.74 -16.34
N LYS A 161 15.69 -19.66 -16.96
CA LYS A 161 16.44 -18.82 -17.91
C LYS A 161 17.75 -18.29 -17.33
N LEU A 162 17.74 -17.83 -16.08
CA LEU A 162 18.94 -17.31 -15.43
C LEU A 162 19.94 -18.41 -15.06
N LYS A 163 19.46 -19.64 -14.82
CA LYS A 163 20.30 -20.80 -14.50
C LYS A 163 20.81 -21.54 -15.74
N THR A 164 20.14 -21.43 -16.87
CA THR A 164 20.57 -22.04 -18.14
C THR A 164 21.78 -21.28 -18.68
N PRO A 165 22.93 -21.94 -18.87
CA PRO A 165 24.11 -21.31 -19.47
C PRO A 165 23.82 -20.78 -20.87
N SER A 166 24.36 -19.60 -21.22
CA SER A 166 23.98 -18.89 -22.45
C SER A 166 24.26 -19.66 -23.76
N TYR A 167 25.19 -20.61 -23.74
CA TYR A 167 25.57 -21.42 -24.91
C TYR A 167 24.58 -22.54 -25.25
N LEU A 168 23.53 -22.76 -24.45
CA LEU A 168 22.46 -23.73 -24.74
C LEU A 168 21.19 -23.08 -25.33
N LEU A 169 21.19 -21.75 -25.52
CA LEU A 169 20.04 -21.00 -26.05
C LEU A 169 20.14 -20.70 -27.56
N ASP A 170 21.30 -20.94 -28.18
CA ASP A 170 21.58 -20.58 -29.58
C ASP A 170 21.35 -21.74 -30.58
N ASP A 171 21.06 -22.96 -30.11
CA ASP A 171 21.01 -24.17 -30.96
C ASP A 171 19.70 -24.37 -31.75
N GLU A 172 18.68 -23.52 -31.60
CA GLU A 172 17.38 -23.70 -32.28
C GLU A 172 17.23 -22.95 -33.62
N HIS A 173 18.23 -22.16 -34.05
CA HIS A 173 18.09 -21.34 -35.28
C HIS A 173 18.68 -21.93 -36.57
N ASP A 174 19.34 -23.10 -36.53
CA ASP A 174 20.11 -23.61 -37.67
C ASP A 174 19.57 -24.91 -38.29
N ASN A 175 18.25 -25.14 -38.24
CA ASN A 175 17.62 -26.29 -38.91
C ASN A 175 16.42 -25.88 -39.77
N LYS A 176 16.64 -24.95 -40.69
CA LYS A 176 15.80 -24.73 -41.88
C LYS A 176 16.67 -24.34 -43.08
N GLU A 177 17.49 -25.27 -43.54
CA GLU A 177 17.94 -25.29 -44.94
C GLU A 177 18.44 -26.71 -45.30
N ASN A 178 17.52 -27.52 -45.82
CA ASN A 178 17.73 -28.44 -46.95
C ASN A 178 16.41 -29.13 -47.33
#